data_AF-A0A5B7RHT5-F1
#
_entry.id   AF-A0A5B7RHT5-F1
#
_cell.length_a   1.000
_cell.length_b   1.000
_cell.length_c   1.000
_cell.angle_alpha   90.00
_cell.angle_beta   90.00
_cell.angle_gamma   90.00
#
_symmetry.space_group_name_H-M   'P 1'
#
loop_
_entity.id
_entity.type
_entity.pdbx_description
1 polymer ?
#
loop_
_entity_poly.entity_id
_entity_poly.type
_entity_poly.pdbx_seq_one_letter_code
_entity_poly.pdbx_strand_id
1 'polypeptide(L)' 'MRADRVLLGVVVLVLTALSLLLVKGDGPGSGEMLLGITRQNGVNSGDLPIIGLWLVGVGCCGALWRRGR' A
#
# COMPACT_ATOMS: atom_id res chain seq x y z
N MET A 1 0.74 -20.06 -14.00
CA MET A 1 -0.42 -20.60 -13.25
C MET A 1 -0.31 -20.49 -11.72
N ARG A 2 0.59 -21.21 -11.01
CA ARG A 2 0.64 -21.12 -9.52
C ARG A 2 1.07 -19.74 -9.01
N ALA A 3 2.13 -19.18 -9.58
CA ALA A 3 2.65 -17.88 -9.18
C ALA A 3 1.68 -16.73 -9.49
N ASP A 4 0.90 -16.80 -10.57
CA ASP A 4 -0.06 -15.74 -10.91
C ASP A 4 -1.22 -15.71 -9.91
N ARG A 5 -1.67 -16.88 -9.42
CA ARG A 5 -2.64 -16.97 -8.33
C ARG A 5 -2.10 -16.39 -7.02
N VAL A 6 -0.82 -16.61 -6.72
CA VAL A 6 -0.18 -16.01 -5.54
C VAL A 6 -0.13 -14.50 -5.68
N LEU A 7 0.31 -13.97 -6.83
CA LEU A 7 0.36 -12.53 -7.08
C LEU A 7 -1.03 -11.89 -6.99
N LEU A 8 -2.06 -12.52 -7.58
CA LEU A 8 -3.44 -12.06 -7.47
C LEU A 8 -3.94 -12.10 -6.02
N GLY A 9 -3.64 -13.17 -5.28
CA GLY A 9 -3.98 -13.28 -3.86
C GLY A 9 -3.35 -12.17 -3.02
N VAL A 10 -2.07 -11.83 -3.29
CA VAL A 10 -1.37 -10.73 -2.64
C VAL A 10 -2.03 -9.39 -2.99
N VAL A 11 -2.39 -9.14 -4.25
CA VAL A 11 -3.08 -7.91 -4.66
C VAL A 11 -4.42 -7.77 -3.91
N VAL A 12 -5.22 -8.84 -3.85
CA VAL A 12 -6.50 -8.83 -3.12
C VAL A 12 -6.29 -8.55 -1.63
N LEU A 13 -5.29 -9.19 -1.01
CA LEU A 13 -4.97 -8.98 0.40
C LEU A 13 -4.54 -7.53 0.68
N VAL A 14 -3.66 -6.99 -0.16
CA VAL A 14 -3.18 -5.59 -0.06
C VAL A 14 -4.34 -4.61 -0.18
N LEU A 15 -5.20 -4.77 -1.19
CA LEU A 15 -6.36 -3.89 -1.38
C LEU A 15 -7.32 -3.97 -0.18
N THR A 16 -7.57 -5.18 0.33
CA THR A 16 -8.41 -5.37 1.52
C THR A 16 -7.80 -4.70 2.74
N ALA A 17 -6.50 -4.87 2.98
CA ALA A 17 -5.81 -4.23 4.10
C ALA A 17 -5.85 -2.70 4.01
N LEU A 18 -5.60 -2.14 2.82
CA LEU A 18 -5.72 -0.69 2.59
C LEU A 18 -7.15 -0.18 2.82
N SER A 19 -8.18 -0.92 2.38
CA SER A 19 -9.57 -0.58 2.66
C SER A 19 -9.88 -0.62 4.16
N LEU A 20 -9.36 -1.61 4.90
CA LEU A 20 -9.53 -1.69 6.35
C LEU A 20 -8.86 -0.53 7.08
N LEU A 21 -7.65 -0.13 6.68
CA LEU A 21 -6.96 1.03 7.24
C LEU A 21 -7.78 2.32 7.02
N LEU A 22 -8.39 2.46 5.84
CA LEU A 22 -9.27 3.58 5.54
C LEU A 22 -10.51 3.61 6.45
N VAL A 23 -11.16 2.45 6.64
CA VAL A 23 -12.34 2.33 7.51
C VAL A 23 -12.00 2.57 8.97
N LYS A 24 -10.82 2.13 9.42
CA LYS A 24 -10.37 2.29 10.81
C LYS A 24 -10.01 3.74 11.15
N GLY A 25 -9.85 4.61 10.15
CA GLY A 25 -9.44 5.99 10.35
C GLY A 25 -7.93 6.15 10.59
N ASP A 26 -7.14 5.08 10.47
CA ASP A 26 -5.67 5.11 10.45
C ASP A 26 -5.17 5.57 9.06
N GLY A 27 -5.74 6.67 8.58
CA GLY A 27 -5.52 7.19 7.23
C GLY A 27 -4.19 7.95 7.08
N PRO A 28 -3.91 8.46 5.87
CA PRO A 28 -2.73 9.27 5.60
C PRO A 28 -2.66 10.49 6.52
N GLY A 29 -1.46 10.82 7.01
CA GLY A 29 -1.23 11.92 7.94
C GLY A 29 -1.55 11.60 9.41
N SER A 30 -1.89 10.35 9.74
CA SER A 30 -2.08 9.90 11.13
C SER A 30 -0.75 9.59 11.82
N GLY A 31 -0.72 9.80 13.14
CA GLY A 31 0.46 9.55 13.98
C GLY A 31 1.53 10.66 13.90
N GLU A 32 2.71 10.37 14.44
CA GLU A 32 3.81 11.33 14.55
C GLU A 32 4.39 11.67 13.17
N MET A 33 4.72 12.95 12.95
CA MET A 33 5.39 13.39 11.73
C MET A 33 6.85 12.94 11.77
N LEU A 34 7.23 12.02 10.88
CA LEU A 34 8.59 11.50 10.78
C LEU A 34 9.48 12.37 9.90
N LEU A 35 8.91 12.98 8.86
CA LEU A 35 9.63 13.87 7.95
C LEU A 35 8.74 15.04 7.54
N GLY A 36 9.06 16.24 8.01
CA GLY A 36 8.36 17.46 7.61
C GLY A 36 8.78 17.91 6.21
N ILE A 37 7.83 18.00 5.28
CA ILE A 37 8.04 18.59 3.94
C ILE A 37 7.68 20.08 3.98
N THR A 38 6.64 20.43 4.74
CA THR A 38 6.17 21.80 4.99
C THR A 38 5.88 21.98 6.48
N ARG A 39 5.54 23.20 6.91
CA ARG A 39 5.15 23.47 8.32
C ARG A 39 3.93 22.68 8.80
N GLN A 40 3.07 22.21 7.90
CA GLN A 40 1.81 21.54 8.23
C GLN A 40 1.67 20.14 7.62
N ASN A 41 2.51 19.78 6.64
CA ASN A 41 2.42 18.50 5.93
C ASN A 41 3.79 17.84 5.86
N GLY A 42 3.80 16.53 5.97
CA GLY A 42 4.99 15.71 5.92
C GLY A 42 4.63 14.26 5.69
N VAL A 43 5.60 13.40 5.89
CA VAL A 43 5.38 11.96 6.01
C VAL A 43 5.19 11.65 7.49
N ASN A 44 4.02 11.13 7.81
CA ASN A 44 3.65 10.68 9.13
C ASN A 44 3.87 9.17 9.27
N SER A 45 3.95 8.68 10.51
CA SER A 45 4.13 7.26 10.79
C SER A 45 3.02 6.39 10.19
N GLY A 46 1.79 6.90 10.11
CA GLY A 46 0.66 6.23 9.47
C GLY A 46 0.81 6.06 7.95
N ASP A 47 1.66 6.86 7.31
CA ASP A 47 1.87 6.78 5.86
C ASP A 47 2.77 5.59 5.49
N LEU A 48 3.66 5.16 6.39
CA LEU A 48 4.60 4.06 6.16
C LEU A 48 3.91 2.74 5.79
N PRO A 49 2.94 2.22 6.56
CA PRO A 49 2.25 0.98 6.20
C PRO A 49 1.44 1.13 4.90
N ILE A 50 0.86 2.31 4.64
CA ILE A 50 0.10 2.59 3.43
C ILE A 50 1.00 2.53 2.20
N ILE A 51 2.14 3.23 2.23
CA ILE A 51 3.14 3.24 1.16
C ILE A 51 3.69 1.83 0.93
N GLY A 52 4.03 1.12 2.01
CA GLY A 52 4.55 -0.25 1.92
C GLY A 52 3.57 -1.21 1.24
N LEU A 53 2.32 -1.23 1.69
CA LEU A 53 1.26 -2.06 1.10
C LEU A 53 1.01 -1.67 -0.37
N TRP A 54 0.93 -0.37 -0.65
CA TRP A 54 0.73 0.13 -2.00
C TRP A 54 1.84 -0.31 -2.97
N LEU A 55 3.12 -0.17 -2.58
CA LEU A 55 4.26 -0.60 -3.39
C LEU A 55 4.22 -2.11 -3.68
N VAL A 56 3.85 -2.93 -2.69
CA VAL A 56 3.70 -4.38 -2.88
C VAL A 56 2.58 -4.68 -3.89
N GLY A 57 1.43 -4.02 -3.76
CA GLY A 57 0.30 -4.18 -4.69
C GLY A 57 0.66 -3.79 -6.12
N VAL A 58 1.24 -2.60 -6.31
CA VAL A 58 1.71 -2.11 -7.62
C VAL A 58 2.76 -3.03 -8.21
N GLY A 59 3.72 -3.49 -7.40
CA GLY A 59 4.74 -4.45 -7.82
C GLY A 59 4.14 -5.76 -8.33
N CYS A 60 3.13 -6.30 -7.64
CA CYS A 60 2.42 -7.51 -8.07
C CYS A 60 1.66 -7.29 -9.38
N CYS A 61 0.95 -6.16 -9.53
CA CYS A 61 0.28 -5.79 -10.78
C CYS A 61 1.29 -5.67 -11.94
N GLY A 62 2.43 -5.03 -11.73
CA GLY A 62 3.49 -4.91 -12.72
C GLY A 62 4.15 -6.25 -13.07
N ALA A 63 4.22 -7.20 -12.14
CA ALA A 63 4.71 -8.55 -12.39
C ALA A 63 3.70 -9.37 -13.21
N LEU A 64 2.40 -9.27 -12.88
CA LEU A 64 1.32 -9.89 -13.64
C LEU A 64 1.26 -9.35 -15.08
N TRP A 65 1.36 -8.03 -15.25
CA TRP A 65 1.38 -7.38 -16.56
C TRP A 65 2.54 -7.88 -17.44
N ARG A 66 3.75 -7.98 -16.87
CA ARG A 66 4.92 -8.49 -17.59
C ARG A 66 4.82 -9.96 -17.99
N ARG A 67 4.01 -10.75 -17.28
CA ARG A 67 3.80 -12.18 -17.55
C ARG A 67 2.64 -12.48 -18.47
N GLY A 68 1.68 -11.55 -18.56
CA GLY A 68 0.53 -11.65 -19.47
C GLY A 68 0.79 -11.08 -20.87
N ARG A 69 1.94 -10.44 -21.08
CA ARG A 69 2.50 -10.14 -22.41
C ARG A 69 3.30 -11.33 -22.92
#